data_AF-A0A496STY0-F1
#
_entry.id   AF-A0A496STY0-F1
#
_cell.length_a   1.000
_cell.length_b   1.000
_cell.length_c   1.000
_cell.angle_alpha   90.00
_cell.angle_beta   90.00
_cell.angle_gamma   90.00
#
_symmetry.space_group_name_H-M   'P 1'
#
loop_
_entity.id
_entity.type
_entity.pdbx_description
1 polymer ?
#
loop_
_entity_poly.entity_id
_entity_poly.type
_entity_poly.pdbx_seq_one_letter_code
_entity_poly.pdbx_strand_id
1 'polypeptide(L)'
;MGSERISAVSDAGPLIHLTEIDSLPLLRIPDTVHIPDAVWAETIERGRTPQREVFRLRNIQRHALSQLEIARFIEQNSLEGLQAGESECLYLPADICTNSANR
;
A
#
# COMPACT_ATOMS: atom_id res chain seq x y z
N MET A 1 3.41 -24.37 -15.60
CA MET A 1 2.45 -23.26 -15.49
C MET A 1 3.13 -22.17 -14.69
N GLY A 2 3.25 -20.96 -15.24
CA GLY A 2 4.01 -19.88 -14.62
C GLY A 2 3.42 -19.51 -13.26
N SER A 3 4.24 -19.54 -12.21
CA SER A 3 3.89 -18.99 -10.90
C SER A 3 3.90 -17.47 -11.02
N GLU A 4 2.82 -16.87 -11.55
CA GLU A 4 2.67 -15.42 -11.48
C GLU A 4 2.59 -15.03 -10.01
N ARG A 5 3.61 -14.32 -9.54
CA ARG A 5 3.61 -13.80 -8.17
C ARG A 5 2.55 -12.72 -8.08
N ILE A 6 1.62 -12.86 -7.13
CA ILE A 6 0.54 -11.91 -6.93
C ILE A 6 1.03 -10.85 -5.96
N SER A 7 1.16 -9.61 -6.42
CA SER A 7 1.43 -8.47 -5.56
C SER A 7 0.22 -7.53 -5.51
N ALA A 8 -0.04 -6.94 -4.35
CA ALA A 8 -1.12 -5.99 -4.14
C ALA A 8 -0.60 -4.72 -3.47
N VAL A 9 -1.22 -3.58 -3.79
CA VAL A 9 -1.09 -2.35 -2.99
C VAL A 9 -2.32 -2.26 -2.10
N SER A 10 -2.13 -2.07 -0.79
CA SER A 10 -3.24 -1.90 0.14
C SER A 10 -3.45 -0.44 0.47
N ASP A 11 -4.69 0.00 0.32
CA ASP A 11 -5.23 1.21 0.93
C ASP A 11 -5.53 0.99 2.43
N ALA A 12 -5.93 2.04 3.15
CA ALA A 12 -6.30 2.00 4.55
C ALA A 12 -7.54 1.15 4.82
N GLY A 13 -8.55 1.20 3.94
CA GLY A 13 -9.81 0.47 4.11
C GLY A 13 -9.62 -1.02 4.43
N PRO A 14 -8.92 -1.80 3.59
CA PRO A 14 -8.61 -3.21 3.86
C PRO A 14 -7.87 -3.43 5.18
N LEU A 15 -6.90 -2.59 5.55
CA LEU A 15 -6.15 -2.73 6.81
C LEU A 15 -7.07 -2.54 8.03
N ILE A 16 -7.92 -1.51 7.99
CA ILE A 16 -8.85 -1.18 9.06
C ILE A 16 -9.94 -2.25 9.16
N HIS A 17 -10.67 -2.50 8.07
CA HIS A 17 -11.83 -3.37 8.11
C HIS A 17 -11.47 -4.82 8.38
N LEU A 18 -10.38 -5.34 7.81
CA LEU A 18 -9.93 -6.69 8.15
C LEU A 18 -9.45 -6.80 9.60
N THR A 19 -8.94 -5.72 10.19
CA THR A 19 -8.64 -5.69 11.63
C THR A 19 -9.92 -5.74 12.46
N GLU A 20 -10.93 -4.94 12.10
CA GLU A 20 -12.21 -4.86 12.83
C GLU A 20 -12.95 -6.20 12.93
N ILE A 21 -12.73 -7.09 11.96
CA ILE A 21 -13.35 -8.43 11.91
C ILE A 21 -12.34 -9.57 12.20
N ASP A 22 -11.20 -9.27 12.83
CA ASP A 22 -10.15 -10.25 13.18
C ASP A 22 -9.66 -11.12 11.98
N SER A 23 -9.76 -10.59 10.76
CA SER A 23 -9.47 -11.29 9.51
C SER A 23 -8.27 -10.70 8.76
N LEU A 24 -7.41 -9.92 9.44
CA LEU A 24 -6.16 -9.40 8.89
C LEU A 24 -5.27 -10.46 8.22
N PRO A 25 -5.22 -11.73 8.66
CA PRO A 25 -4.49 -12.80 7.96
C PRO A 25 -4.88 -13.03 6.50
N LEU A 26 -6.05 -12.56 6.03
CA LEU A 26 -6.43 -12.64 4.62
C LEU A 26 -5.49 -11.84 3.70
N LEU A 27 -4.76 -10.86 4.23
CA LEU A 27 -3.71 -10.15 3.51
C LEU A 27 -2.50 -11.03 3.17
N ARG A 28 -2.47 -12.30 3.58
CA ARG A 28 -1.49 -13.30 3.13
C ARG A 28 -1.83 -13.95 1.79
N ILE A 29 -2.99 -13.66 1.20
CA ILE A 29 -3.36 -14.21 -0.11
C ILE A 29 -2.40 -13.71 -1.20
N PRO A 30 -2.05 -12.41 -1.30
CA PRO A 30 -0.95 -11.96 -2.14
C PRO A 30 0.41 -12.37 -1.57
N ASP A 31 1.37 -12.66 -2.45
CA ASP A 31 2.76 -12.94 -2.08
C ASP A 31 3.42 -11.72 -1.44
N THR A 32 3.01 -10.52 -1.83
CA THR A 32 3.47 -9.25 -1.27
C THR A 32 2.33 -8.25 -1.22
N VAL A 33 2.22 -7.55 -0.10
CA VAL A 33 1.31 -6.42 0.06
C VAL A 33 2.15 -5.18 0.33
N HIS A 34 2.11 -4.25 -0.61
CA HIS A 34 2.79 -2.97 -0.52
C HIS A 34 1.88 -1.95 0.16
N ILE A 35 2.41 -1.22 1.15
CA ILE A 35 1.69 -0.21 1.91
C ILE A 35 2.47 1.11 1.80
N PRO A 36 1.89 2.16 1.22
CA PRO A 36 2.52 3.48 1.22
C PRO A 36 2.62 4.09 2.62
N ASP A 37 3.56 5.01 2.80
CA ASP A 37 3.81 5.69 4.07
C ASP A 37 2.60 6.47 4.59
N ALA A 38 1.85 7.16 3.72
CA ALA A 38 0.64 7.88 4.13
C ALA A 38 -0.42 6.92 4.69
N VAL A 39 -0.63 5.77 4.03
CA VAL A 39 -1.55 4.72 4.50
C VAL A 39 -1.05 4.14 5.81
N TRP A 40 0.25 3.88 5.94
CA TRP A 40 0.83 3.37 7.19
C TRP A 40 0.60 4.36 8.34
N ALA A 41 0.81 5.66 8.09
CA ALA A 41 0.63 6.70 9.08
C ALA A 41 -0.83 6.82 9.55
N GLU A 42 -1.79 6.77 8.63
CA GLU A 42 -3.21 6.91 8.99
C GLU A 42 -3.83 5.67 9.63
N THR A 43 -3.21 4.49 9.44
CA THR A 43 -3.72 3.21 9.97
C THR A 43 -2.92 2.69 11.16
N ILE A 44 -1.67 2.29 10.95
CA ILE A 44 -0.82 1.66 11.98
C ILE A 44 -0.41 2.69 13.03
N GLU A 45 0.12 3.85 12.61
CA GLU A 45 0.66 4.84 13.56
C GLU A 45 -0.45 5.51 14.38
N ARG A 46 -1.67 5.60 13.82
CA ARG A 46 -2.88 6.03 14.55
C ARG A 46 -3.55 4.92 15.35
N GLY A 47 -3.00 3.71 15.37
CA GLY A 47 -3.51 2.59 16.16
C GLY A 47 -4.85 2.01 15.67
N ARG A 48 -5.26 2.31 14.43
CA ARG A 48 -6.45 1.69 13.80
C ARG A 48 -6.23 0.22 13.48
N THR A 49 -4.99 -0.12 13.15
CA THR A 49 -4.53 -1.49 12.91
C THR A 49 -3.34 -1.79 13.81
N PRO A 50 -3.39 -2.81 14.70
CA PRO A 50 -2.29 -3.11 15.60
C PRO A 50 -1.02 -3.50 14.84
N GLN A 51 0.05 -2.73 15.02
CA GLN A 51 1.35 -2.94 14.37
C GLN A 51 1.88 -4.37 14.52
N ARG A 52 1.65 -5.00 15.68
CA ARG A 52 2.06 -6.39 15.94
C ARG A 52 1.41 -7.39 14.98
N GLU A 53 0.14 -7.17 14.59
CA GLU A 53 -0.59 -8.09 13.71
C GLU A 53 -0.10 -7.93 12.27
N VAL A 54 0.16 -6.69 11.84
CA VAL A 54 0.78 -6.39 10.54
C VAL A 54 2.15 -7.06 10.42
N PHE A 55 3.02 -6.96 11.44
CA PHE A 55 4.33 -7.62 11.42
C PHE A 55 4.25 -9.15 11.39
N ARG A 56 3.18 -9.76 11.91
CA ARG A 56 2.97 -11.22 11.83
C ARG A 56 2.64 -11.68 10.42
N LEU A 57 2.18 -10.80 9.53
CA LEU A 57 1.85 -11.17 8.15
C LEU A 57 3.10 -11.56 7.35
N ARG A 58 4.26 -10.95 7.63
CA ARG A 58 5.58 -11.20 7.01
C ARG A 58 5.69 -10.90 5.50
N ASN A 59 4.58 -10.68 4.80
CA ASN A 59 4.53 -10.33 3.38
C ASN A 59 4.25 -8.84 3.12
N ILE A 60 4.37 -7.98 4.15
CA ILE A 60 4.14 -6.53 4.04
C ILE A 60 5.43 -5.80 3.68
N GLN A 61 5.37 -4.88 2.73
CA GLN A 61 6.44 -3.93 2.41
C GLN A 61 5.93 -2.49 2.51
N ARG A 62 6.54 -1.70 3.39
CA ARG A 62 6.26 -0.27 3.54
C ARG A 62 7.08 0.55 2.53
N HIS A 63 6.49 1.58 1.92
CA HIS A 63 7.13 2.41 0.91
C HIS A 63 7.06 3.90 1.23
N ALA A 64 8.22 4.53 1.36
CA ALA A 64 8.35 5.97 1.38
C ALA A 64 8.46 6.49 -0.06
N LEU A 65 7.50 7.31 -0.47
CA LEU A 65 7.38 7.81 -1.84
C LEU A 65 7.68 9.30 -1.94
N SER A 66 8.20 9.71 -3.10
CA SER A 66 8.53 11.10 -3.39
C SER A 66 7.26 11.92 -3.59
N GLN A 67 7.01 12.86 -2.68
CA GLN A 67 5.84 13.76 -2.75
C GLN A 67 5.84 14.62 -4.01
N LEU A 68 7.03 14.95 -4.55
CA LEU A 68 7.13 15.68 -5.82
C LEU A 68 6.65 14.83 -7.00
N GLU A 69 6.99 13.54 -7.03
CA GLU A 69 6.60 12.64 -8.12
C GLU A 69 5.12 12.29 -8.03
N ILE A 70 4.60 12.08 -6.83
CA ILE A 70 3.16 11.91 -6.58
C ILE A 70 2.39 13.16 -7.05
N ALA A 71 2.82 14.37 -6.65
CA ALA A 71 2.15 15.60 -7.05
C ALA A 71 2.09 15.76 -8.58
N ARG A 72 3.19 15.45 -9.27
CA ARG A 72 3.23 15.43 -10.75
C ARG A 72 2.30 14.38 -11.33
N PHE A 73 2.28 13.17 -10.79
CA PHE A 73 1.40 12.11 -11.24
C PHE A 73 -0.08 12.49 -11.09
N ILE A 74 -0.46 13.09 -9.97
CA ILE A 74 -1.83 13.54 -9.71
C ILE A 74 -2.25 14.64 -10.68
N GLU A 75 -1.40 15.65 -10.90
CA GLU A 75 -1.66 16.72 -11.86
C GLU A 75 -1.77 16.19 -13.29
N GLN A 76 -0.88 15.29 -13.71
CA GLN A 76 -0.87 14.70 -15.05
C GLN A 76 -2.10 13.85 -15.36
N ASN A 77 -2.72 13.26 -14.33
CA ASN A 77 -3.87 12.38 -14.49
C ASN A 77 -5.20 13.05 -14.06
N SER A 78 -5.19 14.35 -13.71
CA SER A 78 -6.37 15.08 -13.24
C SER A 78 -7.09 14.39 -12.08
N LEU A 79 -6.30 13.95 -11.09
CA LEU A 79 -6.76 13.25 -9.89
C LEU A 79 -6.82 14.19 -8.67
N GLU A 80 -7.16 15.46 -8.88
CA GLU A 80 -7.17 16.44 -7.80
C GLU A 80 -8.24 16.11 -6.74
N GLY A 81 -7.89 16.35 -5.46
CA GLY A 81 -8.80 16.14 -4.33
C GLY A 81 -8.68 14.79 -3.63
N LEU A 82 -7.83 13.90 -4.13
CA LEU A 82 -7.47 12.66 -3.42
C LEU A 82 -6.72 12.96 -2.13
N GLN A 83 -6.97 12.13 -1.12
CA GLN A 83 -6.21 12.14 0.13
C GLN A 83 -4.80 11.60 -0.10
N ALA A 84 -3.90 11.82 0.86
CA ALA A 84 -2.50 11.39 0.76
C ALA A 84 -2.37 9.87 0.57
N GLY A 85 -3.12 9.07 1.35
CA GLY A 85 -3.14 7.61 1.23
C GLY A 85 -3.60 7.15 -0.16
N GLU A 86 -4.71 7.70 -0.64
CA GLU A 86 -5.28 7.40 -1.96
C GLU A 86 -4.30 7.74 -3.09
N SER A 87 -3.70 8.93 -3.02
CA SER A 87 -2.73 9.40 -4.02
C SER A 87 -1.51 8.50 -4.11
N GLU A 88 -0.96 8.13 -2.94
CA GLU A 88 0.18 7.23 -2.86
C GLU A 88 -0.17 5.81 -3.34
N CYS A 89 -1.36 5.30 -3.01
CA CYS A 89 -1.83 3.99 -3.48
C CYS A 89 -1.95 3.91 -5.00
N LEU A 90 -2.38 4.98 -5.67
CA LEU A 90 -2.48 5.02 -7.12
C LEU A 90 -1.11 5.18 -7.79
N TYR A 91 -0.19 5.91 -7.18
CA TYR A 91 1.16 6.12 -7.72
C TYR A 91 2.08 4.90 -7.55
N LEU A 92 2.01 4.24 -6.39
CA LEU A 92 2.94 3.17 -6.00
C LEU A 92 3.07 2.02 -7.03
N PRO A 93 2.00 1.51 -7.68
CA PRO A 93 2.14 0.51 -8.73
C PRO A 93 3.01 0.98 -9.89
N ALA A 94 2.93 2.26 -10.28
CA ALA A 94 3.73 2.83 -11.36
C ALA A 94 5.21 2.95 -10.95
N ASP A 95 5.48 3.35 -9.71
CA ASP A 95 6.85 3.40 -9.16
C ASP A 95 7.49 1.99 -9.12
N ILE A 96 6.77 0.99 -8.59
CA ILE A 96 7.25 -0.38 -8.49
C ILE A 96 7.57 -0.97 -9.88
N CYS A 97 6.71 -0.74 -10.87
CA CYS A 97 6.95 -1.19 -12.24
C CYS A 97 8.21 -0.56 -12.85
N THR A 98 8.41 0.74 -12.60
CA THR A 98 9.57 1.49 -13.13
C THR A 98 10.88 1.03 -12.47
N ASN A 99 10.87 0.81 -11.16
CA ASN A 99 12.04 0.34 -10.41
C ASN A 99 12.37 -1.14 -10.68
N SER A 100 11.38 -1.95 -11.10
CA SER A 100 11.59 -3.35 -11.49
C SER A 100 12.21 -3.50 -12.88
N ALA A 101 12.02 -2.54 -13.78
CA ALA A 101 12.60 -2.55 -15.14
C ALA A 101 14.10 -2.18 -15.19
N ASN A 102 14.64 -1.61 -14.11
CA ASN A 102 16.04 -1.21 -13.96
C ASN A 102 16.90 -2.23 -13.17
N ARG A 103 16.42 -3.47 -12.99
CA ARG A 103 17.14 -4.55 -12.30
C ARG A 103 17.39 -5.76 -13.19
#